data_AF-A0A5B6VF28-F1
#
_entry.id   AF-A0A5B6VF28-F1
#
_cell.length_a   1.000
_cell.length_b   1.000
_cell.length_c   1.000
_cell.angle_alpha   90.00
_cell.angle_beta   90.00
_cell.angle_gamma   90.00
#
_symmetry.space_group_name_H-M   'P 1'
#
loop_
_entity.id
_entity.type
_entity.pdbx_description
1 polymer ?
#
loop_
_entity_poly.entity_id
_entity_poly.type
_entity_poly.pdbx_seq_one_letter_code
_entity_poly.pdbx_strand_id
1 'polypeptide(L)'
;MISEWFTEFVRTNPAIQRPPPPPILQQVPVAPQEFRAIVDDDPERANFWLENTIRVFDELCCTLAKCVKGAISLLRDTAYQWWNTLISIVPRERVT
;
A
#
# COMPACT_ATOMS: atom_id res chain seq x y z
N MET A 1 21.85 -4.18 -0.50
CA MET A 1 22.04 -4.23 0.97
C MET A 1 20.83 -3.76 1.80
N ILE A 2 19.79 -3.10 1.25
CA ILE A 2 18.54 -2.79 2.00
C ILE A 2 17.44 -3.85 1.79
N SER A 3 17.41 -4.48 0.61
CA SER A 3 16.34 -5.41 0.20
C SER A 3 16.36 -6.74 0.96
N GLU A 4 17.53 -7.33 1.17
CA GLU A 4 17.68 -8.60 1.88
C GLU A 4 17.34 -8.46 3.37
N TRP A 5 17.83 -7.38 4.00
CA TRP A 5 17.54 -7.08 5.40
C TRP A 5 16.04 -6.79 5.63
N PHE A 6 15.42 -6.02 4.74
CA PHE A 6 13.98 -5.77 4.81
C PHE A 6 13.16 -7.06 4.63
N THR A 7 13.60 -7.95 3.73
CA THR A 7 12.96 -9.24 3.51
C THR A 7 13.04 -10.13 4.75
N GLU A 8 14.19 -10.17 5.44
CA GLU A 8 14.30 -10.95 6.68
C GLU A 8 13.57 -10.33 7.86
N PHE A 9 13.51 -9.00 7.93
CA PHE A 9 12.72 -8.32 8.93
C PHE A 9 11.23 -8.67 8.80
N VAL A 10 10.71 -8.70 7.57
CA VAL A 10 9.33 -9.14 7.29
C VAL A 10 9.13 -10.64 7.48
N ARG A 11 10.15 -11.48 7.28
CA ARG A 11 10.01 -12.93 7.49
C ARG A 11 9.99 -13.33 8.97
N THR A 12 10.74 -12.61 9.79
CA THR A 12 11.06 -13.04 11.16
C THR A 12 10.30 -12.26 12.25
N ASN A 13 9.45 -11.29 11.89
CA ASN A 13 8.72 -10.50 12.87
C ASN A 13 7.53 -11.29 13.46
N PRO A 14 7.52 -11.62 14.77
CA PRO A 14 6.45 -12.39 15.41
C PRO A 14 5.10 -11.67 15.43
N ALA A 15 5.08 -10.34 15.26
CA ALA A 15 3.86 -9.55 15.10
C ALA A 15 3.15 -9.77 13.76
N ILE A 16 3.73 -10.57 12.84
CA ILE A 16 3.13 -11.00 11.57
C ILE A 16 2.27 -12.26 11.76
N GLN A 17 2.29 -12.91 12.93
CA GLN A 17 1.20 -13.83 13.27
C GLN A 17 -0.09 -13.01 13.32
N ARG A 18 -0.83 -13.08 12.21
CA ARG A 18 -1.98 -12.23 11.92
C ARG A 18 -2.92 -12.24 13.14
N PRO A 19 -3.30 -11.07 13.68
CA PRO A 19 -4.44 -11.03 14.57
C PRO A 19 -5.63 -11.70 13.86
N PRO A 20 -6.47 -12.46 14.58
CA PRO A 20 -7.65 -13.07 13.98
C PRO A 20 -8.44 -11.96 13.25
N PRO A 21 -8.85 -12.20 12.00
CA PRO A 21 -9.54 -11.16 11.23
C PRO A 21 -10.74 -10.65 12.03
N PRO A 22 -10.95 -9.32 12.10
CA PRO A 22 -12.11 -8.76 12.77
C PRO A 22 -13.40 -9.35 12.16
N PRO A 23 -14.50 -9.45 12.94
CA PRO A 23 -15.71 -10.10 12.51
C PRO A 23 -16.20 -9.50 11.18
N ILE A 24 -16.30 -10.41 10.21
CA ILE A 24 -16.62 -10.23 8.79
C ILE A 24 -17.71 -9.17 8.57
N LEU A 25 -17.32 -7.94 8.26
CA LEU A 25 -18.16 -7.03 7.48
C LEU A 25 -17.92 -7.35 6.00
N GLN A 26 -18.72 -8.29 5.50
CA GLN A 26 -18.93 -8.60 4.08
C GLN A 26 -17.70 -8.46 3.15
N GLN A 27 -16.86 -9.49 3.15
CA GLN A 27 -15.75 -9.64 2.20
C GLN A 27 -16.26 -10.03 0.81
N VAL A 28 -16.90 -9.10 0.11
CA VAL A 28 -16.91 -9.15 -1.36
C VAL A 28 -15.55 -8.59 -1.81
N PRO A 29 -14.86 -9.20 -2.80
CA PRO A 29 -13.71 -8.56 -3.44
C PRO A 29 -14.24 -7.33 -4.18
N VAL A 30 -14.34 -6.22 -3.45
CA VAL A 30 -14.65 -4.92 -4.04
C VAL A 30 -13.40 -4.54 -4.83
N ALA A 31 -13.59 -4.25 -6.11
CA ALA A 31 -12.52 -3.77 -6.99
C ALA A 31 -11.66 -2.71 -6.28
N PRO A 32 -10.36 -2.59 -6.62
CA PRO A 32 -9.49 -1.61 -5.98
C PRO A 32 -10.13 -0.22 -6.06
N GLN A 33 -10.45 0.35 -4.90
CA GLN A 33 -11.19 1.61 -4.84
C GLN A 33 -10.22 2.78 -4.92
N GLU A 34 -10.67 3.91 -5.45
CA GLU A 34 -9.85 5.13 -5.46
C GLU A 34 -9.61 5.63 -4.02
N PHE A 35 -8.42 6.19 -3.78
CA PHE A 35 -8.09 6.84 -2.50
C PHE A 35 -7.97 8.34 -2.66
N ARG A 36 -8.81 9.05 -1.91
CA ARG A 36 -8.81 10.51 -1.79
C ARG A 36 -8.50 10.86 -0.35
N ALA A 37 -7.32 11.42 -0.10
CA ALA A 37 -6.98 11.94 1.22
C ALA A 37 -7.69 13.29 1.43
N ILE A 38 -8.42 13.43 2.54
CA ILE A 38 -8.87 14.72 3.07
C ILE A 38 -8.08 15.05 4.34
N VAL A 39 -7.97 16.33 4.67
CA VAL A 39 -7.07 16.82 5.74
C VAL A 39 -7.39 16.20 7.11
N ASP A 40 -8.67 15.93 7.37
CA ASP A 40 -9.15 15.40 8.65
C ASP A 40 -9.36 13.88 8.64
N ASP A 41 -8.73 13.17 7.70
CA ASP A 41 -8.88 11.72 7.62
C ASP A 41 -8.25 10.99 8.80
N ASP A 42 -9.00 10.01 9.29
CA ASP A 42 -8.50 9.01 10.20
C ASP A 42 -7.42 8.16 9.52
N PRO A 43 -6.21 8.00 10.10
CA PRO A 43 -5.21 7.08 9.61
C PRO A 43 -5.72 5.63 9.44
N GLU A 44 -6.73 5.21 10.19
CA GLU A 44 -7.36 3.89 10.01
C GLU A 44 -7.95 3.71 8.61
N ARG A 45 -8.47 4.78 8.00
CA ARG A 45 -9.02 4.72 6.64
C ARG A 45 -7.94 4.47 5.60
N ALA A 46 -6.78 5.08 5.76
CA ALA A 46 -5.62 4.85 4.90
C ALA A 46 -5.11 3.42 5.05
N ASN A 47 -5.05 2.90 6.29
CA ASN A 47 -4.66 1.52 6.56
C ASN A 47 -5.63 0.52 5.94
N PHE A 48 -6.94 0.71 6.13
CA PHE A 48 -7.96 -0.14 5.53
C PHE A 48 -7.89 -0.16 4.00
N TRP A 49 -7.74 1.02 3.38
CA TRP A 49 -7.56 1.12 1.93
C TRP A 49 -6.31 0.37 1.44
N LEU A 50 -5.19 0.51 2.18
CA LEU A 50 -3.93 -0.16 1.86
C LEU A 50 -4.06 -1.69 1.97
N GLU A 51 -4.62 -2.19 3.06
CA GLU A 51 -4.84 -3.64 3.27
C GLU A 51 -5.74 -4.24 2.20
N ASN A 52 -6.84 -3.55 1.85
CA ASN A 52 -7.72 -3.99 0.77
C ASN A 52 -6.99 -4.03 -0.58
N THR A 53 -6.20 -3.00 -0.88
CA THR A 53 -5.45 -2.91 -2.14
C THR A 53 -4.37 -4.01 -2.24
N ILE A 54 -3.66 -4.28 -1.13
CA ILE A 54 -2.68 -5.38 -1.06
C ILE A 54 -3.37 -6.72 -1.28
N ARG A 55 -4.51 -6.96 -0.61
CA ARG A 55 -5.27 -8.21 -0.77
C ARG A 55 -5.71 -8.41 -2.23
N VAL A 56 -6.29 -7.39 -2.85
CA VAL A 56 -6.74 -7.50 -4.25
C VAL A 56 -5.56 -7.73 -5.19
N PHE A 57 -4.39 -7.11 -4.95
CA PHE A 57 -3.21 -7.36 -5.77
C PHE A 57 -2.56 -8.72 -5.56
N ASP A 58 -2.66 -9.28 -4.35
CA ASP A 58 -2.24 -10.66 -4.04
C ASP A 58 -3.13 -11.66 -4.78
N GLU A 59 -4.46 -11.47 -4.72
CA GLU A 59 -5.45 -12.29 -5.47
C GLU A 59 -5.24 -12.21 -7.00
N LEU A 60 -4.83 -11.05 -7.51
CA LEU A 60 -4.51 -10.86 -8.93
C LEU A 60 -3.11 -11.36 -9.33
N CYS A 61 -2.34 -11.94 -8.40
CA CYS A 61 -0.96 -12.39 -8.61
C CYS A 61 -0.07 -11.30 -9.25
N CYS A 62 -0.26 -10.03 -8.85
CA CYS A 62 0.46 -8.92 -9.45
C CYS A 62 1.94 -8.94 -9.04
N THR A 63 2.84 -8.72 -10.01
CA THR A 63 4.27 -8.45 -9.70
C THR A 63 4.40 -7.12 -8.96
N LEU A 64 5.37 -6.97 -8.06
CA LEU A 64 5.61 -5.73 -7.29
C LEU A 64 5.57 -4.46 -8.15
N ALA A 65 6.23 -4.46 -9.31
CA ALA A 65 6.25 -3.32 -10.23
C ALA A 65 4.86 -2.96 -10.81
N LYS A 66 4.01 -3.97 -11.06
CA LYS A 66 2.62 -3.79 -11.51
C LYS A 66 1.73 -3.34 -10.34
N CYS A 67 1.91 -3.90 -9.15
CA CYS A 67 1.19 -3.47 -7.93
C CYS A 67 1.42 -2.00 -7.64
N VAL A 68 2.68 -1.55 -7.69
CA VAL A 68 3.03 -0.14 -7.41
C VAL A 68 2.37 0.78 -8.44
N LYS A 69 2.44 0.45 -9.74
CA LYS A 69 1.75 1.23 -10.78
C LYS A 69 0.24 1.26 -10.57
N GLY A 70 -0.35 0.13 -10.18
CA GLY A 70 -1.77 0.00 -9.85
C GLY A 70 -2.16 0.87 -8.66
N ALA A 71 -1.45 0.76 -7.53
CA ALA A 71 -1.68 1.56 -6.32
C ALA A 71 -1.61 3.06 -6.63
N ILE A 72 -0.60 3.50 -7.37
CA ILE A 72 -0.45 4.91 -7.77
C ILE A 72 -1.64 5.36 -8.64
N SER A 73 -2.13 4.51 -9.54
CA SER A 73 -3.27 4.83 -10.42
C SER A 73 -4.60 5.02 -9.67
N LEU A 74 -4.69 4.49 -8.44
CA LEU A 74 -5.85 4.62 -7.55
C LEU A 74 -5.79 5.87 -6.69
N LEU A 75 -4.62 6.50 -6.55
CA LEU A 75 -4.50 7.77 -5.82
C LEU A 75 -5.20 8.90 -6.59
N ARG A 76 -5.81 9.80 -5.82
CA ARG A 76 -6.50 10.98 -6.33
C ARG A 76 -6.17 12.21 -5.49
N ASP A 77 -6.42 13.38 -6.08
CA ASP A 77 -6.33 14.69 -5.43
C ASP A 77 -5.01 14.89 -4.65
N THR A 78 -5.12 15.23 -3.36
CA THR A 78 -4.01 15.49 -2.45
C THR A 78 -3.06 14.29 -2.33
N ALA A 79 -3.58 13.05 -2.36
CA ALA A 79 -2.75 11.85 -2.25
C ALA A 79 -1.87 11.67 -3.50
N TYR A 80 -2.43 11.95 -4.68
CA TYR A 80 -1.66 11.90 -5.94
C TYR A 80 -0.64 13.04 -6.04
N GLN A 81 -1.04 14.25 -5.64
CA GLN A 81 -0.15 15.42 -5.55
C GLN A 81 1.03 15.17 -4.60
N TRP A 82 0.77 14.57 -3.44
CA TRP A 82 1.79 14.20 -2.47
C TRP A 82 2.77 13.18 -3.04
N TRP A 83 2.27 12.14 -3.71
CA TRP A 83 3.12 11.15 -4.38
C TRP A 83 4.07 11.79 -5.42
N ASN A 84 3.56 12.68 -6.28
CA ASN A 84 4.38 13.37 -7.27
C ASN A 84 5.44 14.27 -6.62
N THR A 85 5.09 14.93 -5.52
CA THR A 85 6.02 15.76 -4.73
C THR A 85 7.14 14.90 -4.14
N LEU A 86 6.82 13.73 -3.60
CA LEU A 86 7.81 12.80 -3.06
C LEU A 86 8.80 12.33 -4.14
N ILE A 87 8.31 11.99 -5.33
CA ILE A 87 9.16 11.62 -6.48
C ILE A 87 10.01 12.80 -6.95
N SER A 88 9.51 14.04 -6.86
CA SER A 88 10.27 15.25 -7.21
C SER A 88 11.33 15.61 -6.18
N ILE A 89 11.09 15.32 -4.89
CA ILE A 89 12.00 15.67 -3.79
C ILE A 89 13.13 14.65 -3.66
N VAL A 90 12.87 13.37 -3.93
CA VAL A 90 13.89 12.32 -3.92
C VAL A 90 14.66 12.39 -5.26
N PRO A 91 15.89 12.94 -5.30
CA PRO A 91 16.63 13.03 -6.55
C PRO A 91 17.00 11.61 -7.02
N ARG A 92 16.94 11.39 -8.33
CA ARG A 92 17.27 10.13 -9.04
C ARG A 92 18.75 9.72 -8.94
N GLU A 93 19.51 10.28 -8.01
CA GLU A 93 20.97 10.19 -7.87
C GLU A 93 21.43 9.22 -6.76
N ARG A 94 20.51 8.54 -6.06
CA ARG A 94 20.86 7.46 -5.12
C ARG A 94 20.80 6.05 -5.73
N VAL A 95 20.91 5.96 -7.05
CA VAL A 95 20.99 4.70 -7.80
C VAL A 95 22.28 4.69 -8.62
N THR A 96 23.41 4.57 -7.92
CA THR A 96 24.70 4.16 -8.50
C THR A 96 25.37 3.19 -7.55
#